data_AF-A0A4V6TAH8-F1
#
_entry.id   AF-A0A4V6TAH8-F1
#
_cell.length_a   1.000
_cell.length_b   1.000
_cell.length_c   1.000
_cell.angle_alpha   90.00
_cell.angle_beta   90.00
_cell.angle_gamma   90.00
#
_symmetry.space_group_name_H-M   'P 1'
#
loop_
_entity.id
_entity.type
_entity.pdbx_description
1 polymer ?
#
loop_
_entity_poly.entity_id
_entity_poly.type
_entity_poly.pdbx_seq_one_letter_code
_entity_poly.pdbx_strand_id
1 'polypeptide(L)'
;MKLDSRQLRYLTSEDWRVLTAVEMGSKNHELVPTVLIAQIAGLRGGSGVHKSIATLAKSGLVAKIKNAKYDGYRLTYGGLDYLSLNTLRKSDTVFSLGNQIGVGKESDIYVVADPTGKQLVLKLHRLGRISFRTVKANRDYLRNRTTGSWMYLSRLAAMKEYAFMQVLKREGFPVPEPIAQTRHTLVMELIDSFPLRSIDNVSDPLKLYGELMELIVRLAKVGLIHGDFNEFNLLIKEDPVTKKSTPILIDFPQMLSTTHENAQWYFDRDVNCIKLFFSRRFNFTSDEPGPFFADAIKDTDQSKRLDIEVEATGFSRKMAKDLDRFVEAVGFTNEAEEEATGAQEAVDGEEDEEDDEDYSEDDEEEETTSQTAQEDQTEQELAEQTHTDTLEDPQVDDPKLAEELGSLGLQDPAPPLTAQNLAKHLEPLNLQDQQEEYNATVEQQKKKKKAAGWSI
;
A
#
# COMPACT_ATOMS: atom_id res chain seq x y z
N MET A 1 -0.79 4.87 6.36
CA MET A 1 0.53 5.52 6.56
C MET A 1 1.16 5.72 5.19
N LYS A 2 1.65 6.93 4.86
CA LYS A 2 2.41 7.19 3.62
C LYS A 2 3.88 6.85 3.87
N LEU A 3 4.60 6.36 2.85
CA LEU A 3 6.04 6.12 2.95
C LEU A 3 6.76 7.47 3.03
N ASP A 4 7.48 7.73 4.11
CA ASP A 4 8.44 8.83 4.23
C ASP A 4 9.84 8.25 4.06
N SER A 5 10.58 8.64 3.02
CA SER A 5 11.93 8.16 2.72
C SER A 5 13.03 9.01 3.35
N ARG A 6 12.71 10.18 3.95
CA ARG A 6 13.71 11.13 4.45
C ARG A 6 14.61 10.50 5.51
N GLN A 7 14.05 9.65 6.34
CA GLN A 7 14.76 9.03 7.46
C GLN A 7 15.73 7.93 7.01
N LEU A 8 15.57 7.40 5.80
CA LEU A 8 16.39 6.33 5.25
C LEU A 8 17.88 6.73 5.17
N ARG A 9 18.15 8.03 4.97
CA ARG A 9 19.50 8.62 4.89
C ARG A 9 20.22 8.70 6.25
N TYR A 10 19.48 8.76 7.36
CA TYR A 10 20.04 8.96 8.70
C TYR A 10 20.30 7.65 9.46
N LEU A 11 19.87 6.49 8.92
CA LEU A 11 20.06 5.20 9.56
C LEU A 11 21.49 4.69 9.38
N THR A 12 22.14 4.35 10.50
CA THR A 12 23.48 3.78 10.54
C THR A 12 23.48 2.29 10.20
N SER A 13 24.67 1.72 9.98
CA SER A 13 24.82 0.28 9.74
C SER A 13 24.33 -0.59 10.91
N GLU A 14 24.45 -0.10 12.15
CA GLU A 14 23.93 -0.77 13.35
C GLU A 14 22.40 -0.73 13.38
N ASP A 15 21.78 0.40 13.01
CA ASP A 15 20.32 0.52 12.96
C ASP A 15 19.72 -0.44 11.94
N TRP A 16 20.33 -0.59 10.76
CA TRP A 16 19.91 -1.57 9.76
C TRP A 16 20.03 -3.01 10.27
N ARG A 17 21.08 -3.30 11.03
CA ARG A 17 21.32 -4.63 11.60
C ARG A 17 20.30 -4.96 12.68
N VAL A 18 19.97 -3.99 13.54
CA VAL A 18 18.91 -4.11 14.55
C VAL A 18 17.53 -4.25 13.90
N LEU A 19 17.21 -3.46 12.87
CA LEU A 19 15.94 -3.57 12.16
C LEU A 19 15.78 -4.93 11.47
N THR A 20 16.86 -5.45 10.87
CA THR A 20 16.89 -6.81 10.29
C THR A 20 16.74 -7.88 11.37
N ALA A 21 17.32 -7.67 12.56
CA ALA A 21 17.16 -8.58 13.69
C ALA A 21 15.71 -8.63 14.19
N VAL A 22 15.00 -7.50 14.21
CA VAL A 22 13.57 -7.43 14.52
C VAL A 22 12.75 -8.21 13.49
N GLU A 23 13.02 -8.04 12.20
CA GLU A 23 12.34 -8.83 11.14
C GLU A 23 12.59 -10.35 11.29
N MET A 24 13.83 -10.74 11.58
CA MET A 24 14.16 -12.16 11.78
C MET A 24 13.44 -12.73 13.01
N GLY A 25 13.39 -11.98 14.11
CA GLY A 25 12.65 -12.36 15.31
C GLY A 25 11.14 -12.40 15.09
N SER A 26 10.60 -11.52 14.23
CA SER A 26 9.16 -11.41 13.99
C SER A 26 8.56 -12.60 13.22
N LYS A 27 9.40 -13.50 12.71
CA LYS A 27 8.94 -14.75 12.07
C LYS A 27 8.27 -15.71 13.06
N ASN A 28 8.77 -15.73 14.30
CA ASN A 28 8.31 -16.67 15.34
C ASN A 28 7.60 -15.96 16.50
N HIS A 29 7.81 -14.65 16.67
CA HIS A 29 7.26 -13.87 17.76
C HIS A 29 6.53 -12.64 17.22
N GLU A 30 5.29 -12.41 17.64
CA GLU A 30 4.57 -11.18 17.26
C GLU A 30 5.26 -9.93 17.85
N LEU A 31 5.70 -10.03 19.10
CA LEU A 31 6.51 -9.02 19.77
C LEU A 31 7.90 -9.63 20.00
N VAL A 32 8.96 -8.98 19.50
CA VAL A 32 10.32 -9.51 19.61
C VAL A 32 10.97 -8.96 20.89
N PRO A 33 11.36 -9.83 21.85
CA PRO A 33 12.01 -9.37 23.07
C PRO A 33 13.35 -8.67 22.80
N THR A 34 13.67 -7.63 23.56
CA THR A 34 14.92 -6.85 23.40
C THR A 34 16.18 -7.71 23.49
N VAL A 35 16.17 -8.72 24.37
CA VAL A 35 17.27 -9.68 24.51
C VAL A 35 17.48 -10.48 23.22
N LEU A 36 16.39 -10.92 22.58
CA LEU A 36 16.44 -11.65 21.32
C LEU A 36 16.93 -10.75 20.18
N ILE A 37 16.49 -9.49 20.14
CA ILE A 37 16.99 -8.50 19.16
C ILE A 37 18.51 -8.34 19.31
N ALA A 38 19.01 -8.18 20.53
CA ALA A 38 20.45 -8.04 20.78
C ALA A 38 21.24 -9.29 20.36
N GLN A 39 20.72 -10.47 20.64
CA GLN A 39 21.34 -11.74 20.25
C GLN A 39 21.42 -11.91 18.73
N ILE A 40 20.32 -11.65 18.01
CA ILE A 40 20.27 -11.78 16.55
C ILE A 40 21.11 -10.69 15.88
N ALA A 41 21.05 -9.45 16.39
CA ALA A 41 21.84 -8.35 15.85
C ALA A 41 23.34 -8.61 16.02
N GLY A 42 23.77 -9.31 17.08
CA GLY A 42 25.18 -9.70 17.26
C GLY A 42 26.13 -8.49 17.33
N LEU A 43 25.65 -7.36 17.85
CA LEU A 43 26.46 -6.16 18.08
C LEU A 43 27.36 -6.38 19.30
N ARG A 44 28.63 -5.95 19.21
CA ARG A 44 29.59 -6.05 20.33
C ARG A 44 29.29 -4.97 21.35
N GLY A 45 28.75 -5.36 22.50
CA GLY A 45 28.34 -4.47 23.58
C GLY A 45 26.88 -4.06 23.47
N GLY A 46 26.06 -4.44 24.46
CA GLY A 46 24.59 -4.27 24.41
C GLY A 46 24.09 -2.81 24.35
N SER A 47 24.94 -1.82 24.64
CA SER A 47 24.58 -0.40 24.66
C SER A 47 24.14 0.14 23.29
N GLY A 48 24.74 -0.34 22.19
CA GLY A 48 24.39 0.11 20.83
C GLY A 48 22.97 -0.30 20.41
N VAL A 49 22.52 -1.49 20.83
CA VAL A 49 21.19 -2.03 20.46
C VAL A 49 20.07 -1.15 21.00
N HIS A 50 20.14 -0.73 22.28
CA HIS A 50 19.11 0.11 22.87
C HIS A 50 19.00 1.48 22.22
N LYS A 51 20.15 2.07 21.86
CA LYS A 51 20.20 3.34 21.13
C LYS A 51 19.56 3.21 19.74
N SER A 52 19.92 2.17 18.99
CA SER A 52 19.33 1.90 17.67
C SER A 52 17.84 1.65 17.75
N ILE A 53 17.38 0.86 18.72
CA ILE A 53 15.95 0.63 18.95
C ILE A 53 15.22 1.95 19.22
N ALA A 54 15.78 2.84 20.05
CA ALA A 54 15.18 4.14 20.32
C ALA A 54 15.09 5.01 19.05
N THR A 55 16.14 5.02 18.22
CA THR A 55 16.12 5.70 16.92
C THR A 55 15.04 5.13 16.01
N LEU A 56 15.01 3.80 15.83
CA LEU A 56 14.03 3.12 14.98
C LEU A 56 12.58 3.33 15.47
N ALA A 57 12.37 3.39 16.79
CA ALA A 57 11.06 3.65 17.39
C ALA A 57 10.62 5.10 17.17
N LYS A 58 11.53 6.08 17.33
CA LYS A 58 11.27 7.49 17.02
C LYS A 58 10.90 7.69 15.54
N SER A 59 11.52 6.91 14.67
CA SER A 59 11.24 6.86 13.24
C SER A 59 9.96 6.10 12.87
N GLY A 60 9.29 5.46 13.84
CA GLY A 60 8.11 4.65 13.60
C GLY A 60 8.37 3.36 12.81
N LEU A 61 9.62 2.90 12.71
CA LEU A 61 10.01 1.67 12.01
C LEU A 61 9.80 0.41 12.87
N VAL A 62 9.86 0.60 14.18
CA VAL A 62 9.49 -0.40 15.19
C VAL A 62 8.54 0.24 16.19
N ALA A 63 7.65 -0.55 16.79
CA ALA A 63 6.71 -0.05 17.78
C ALA A 63 6.73 -0.92 19.04
N LYS A 64 6.60 -0.27 20.20
CA LYS A 64 6.37 -0.92 21.49
C LYS A 64 4.86 -0.95 21.77
N ILE A 65 4.36 -2.06 22.29
CA ILE A 65 2.93 -2.20 22.66
C ILE A 65 2.80 -1.89 24.15
N LYS A 66 1.99 -0.89 24.50
CA LYS A 66 1.85 -0.39 25.89
C LYS A 66 1.26 -1.41 26.87
N ASN A 67 0.46 -2.38 26.39
CA ASN A 67 -0.24 -3.39 27.21
C ASN A 67 0.17 -4.84 26.91
N ALA A 68 1.40 -5.08 26.46
CA ALA A 68 1.85 -6.43 26.15
C ALA A 68 2.26 -7.21 27.42
N LYS A 69 2.01 -8.52 27.41
CA LYS A 69 2.39 -9.44 28.51
C LYS A 69 3.91 -9.49 28.78
N TYR A 70 4.72 -9.08 27.82
CA TYR A 70 6.17 -9.03 27.93
C TYR A 70 6.73 -7.85 27.12
N ASP A 71 7.88 -7.32 27.54
CA ASP A 71 8.51 -6.19 26.88
C ASP A 71 9.19 -6.61 25.56
N GLY A 72 9.00 -5.82 24.52
CA GLY A 72 9.52 -6.09 23.19
C GLY A 72 9.02 -5.10 22.14
N TYR A 73 9.50 -5.32 20.93
CA TYR A 73 9.22 -4.46 19.79
C TYR A 73 8.63 -5.28 18.66
N ARG A 74 7.65 -4.72 17.96
CA ARG A 74 7.12 -5.26 16.70
C ARG A 74 7.63 -4.45 15.52
N LEU A 75 7.80 -5.12 14.38
CA LEU A 75 8.07 -4.45 13.12
C LEU A 75 6.80 -3.69 12.68
N THR A 76 6.98 -2.46 12.17
CA THR A 76 5.89 -1.71 11.53
C THR A 76 5.98 -1.83 10.01
N TYR A 77 4.92 -1.41 9.31
CA TYR A 77 4.92 -1.36 7.86
C TYR A 77 6.04 -0.47 7.30
N GLY A 78 6.30 0.68 7.94
CA GLY A 78 7.42 1.54 7.58
C GLY A 78 8.77 0.84 7.74
N GLY A 79 8.95 0.06 8.81
CA GLY A 79 10.14 -0.77 8.99
C GLY A 79 10.33 -1.79 7.86
N LEU A 80 9.25 -2.46 7.45
CA LEU A 80 9.28 -3.41 6.34
C LEU A 80 9.60 -2.73 5.00
N ASP A 81 9.02 -1.55 4.75
CA ASP A 81 9.31 -0.75 3.54
C ASP A 81 10.79 -0.37 3.48
N TYR A 82 11.34 0.11 4.59
CA TYR A 82 12.73 0.52 4.71
C TYR A 82 13.68 -0.64 4.46
N LEU A 83 13.39 -1.81 5.02
CA LEU A 83 14.18 -3.02 4.77
C LEU A 83 14.17 -3.42 3.29
N SER A 84 13.02 -3.26 2.63
CA SER A 84 12.85 -3.55 1.21
C SER A 84 13.66 -2.57 0.35
N LEU A 85 13.50 -1.26 0.59
CA LEU A 85 14.25 -0.21 -0.09
C LEU A 85 15.76 -0.34 0.11
N ASN A 86 16.21 -0.66 1.32
CA ASN A 86 17.64 -0.88 1.59
C ASN A 86 18.18 -2.10 0.85
N THR A 87 17.36 -3.14 0.64
CA THR A 87 17.75 -4.30 -0.15
C THR A 87 17.90 -3.92 -1.63
N LEU A 88 16.93 -3.18 -2.19
CA LEU A 88 16.96 -2.70 -3.57
C LEU A 88 18.10 -1.71 -3.84
N ARG A 89 18.42 -0.88 -2.85
CA ARG A 89 19.59 0.01 -2.88
C ARG A 89 20.91 -0.77 -2.90
N LYS A 90 21.04 -1.80 -2.06
CA LYS A 90 22.25 -2.63 -1.99
C LYS A 90 22.46 -3.50 -3.23
N SER A 91 21.39 -3.83 -3.95
CA SER A 91 21.45 -4.56 -5.21
C SER A 91 21.57 -3.66 -6.44
N ASP A 92 21.82 -2.36 -6.25
CA ASP A 92 21.92 -1.35 -7.32
C ASP A 92 20.70 -1.34 -8.27
N THR A 93 19.54 -1.79 -7.79
CA THR A 93 18.29 -1.81 -8.57
C THR A 93 17.55 -0.47 -8.48
N VAL A 94 17.59 0.16 -7.31
CA VAL A 94 16.95 1.45 -7.05
C VAL A 94 17.97 2.41 -6.45
N PHE A 95 18.17 3.55 -7.10
CA PHE A 95 19.08 4.61 -6.68
C PHE A 95 18.36 5.84 -6.12
N SER A 96 17.19 6.19 -6.65
CA SER A 96 16.38 7.30 -6.14
C SER A 96 14.90 6.94 -6.07
N LEU A 97 14.21 7.53 -5.09
CA LEU A 97 12.76 7.44 -4.95
C LEU A 97 12.17 8.77 -5.42
N GLY A 98 11.27 8.69 -6.39
CA GLY A 98 10.54 9.83 -6.92
C GLY A 98 9.12 9.93 -6.35
N ASN A 99 8.25 10.55 -7.13
CA ASN A 99 6.88 10.84 -6.72
C ASN A 99 6.03 9.56 -6.60
N GLN A 100 5.04 9.63 -5.72
CA GLN A 100 3.96 8.66 -5.65
C GLN A 100 2.98 8.92 -6.80
N ILE A 101 2.78 7.94 -7.68
CA ILE A 101 1.87 8.04 -8.84
C ILE A 101 0.53 7.37 -8.61
N GLY A 102 0.44 6.45 -7.64
CA GLY A 102 -0.80 5.74 -7.34
C GLY A 102 -0.89 5.37 -5.86
N VAL A 103 -2.09 5.53 -5.31
CA VAL A 103 -2.48 5.00 -4.00
C VAL A 103 -3.71 4.13 -4.24
N GLY A 104 -3.52 2.82 -4.23
CA GLY A 104 -4.61 1.85 -4.29
C GLY A 104 -5.08 1.42 -2.91
N LYS A 105 -6.18 0.67 -2.88
CA LYS A 105 -6.66 -0.01 -1.66
C LYS A 105 -5.59 -1.01 -1.16
N GLU A 106 -4.89 -1.66 -2.08
CA GLU A 106 -4.00 -2.78 -1.76
C GLU A 106 -2.53 -2.54 -2.09
N SER A 107 -2.19 -1.45 -2.77
CA SER A 107 -0.80 -1.14 -3.09
C SER A 107 -0.53 0.35 -3.20
N ASP A 108 0.69 0.74 -2.87
CA ASP A 108 1.21 2.09 -3.11
C ASP A 108 2.21 2.03 -4.28
N ILE A 109 2.06 2.90 -5.28
CA ILE A 109 2.88 2.92 -6.48
C ILE A 109 3.77 4.17 -6.51
N TYR A 110 5.08 3.96 -6.60
CA TYR A 110 6.09 5.01 -6.64
C TYR A 110 6.90 4.93 -7.93
N VAL A 111 7.33 6.08 -8.44
CA VAL A 111 8.37 6.14 -9.47
C VAL A 111 9.72 6.05 -8.78
N VAL A 112 10.62 5.23 -9.32
CA VAL A 112 12.01 5.11 -8.86
C VAL A 112 12.96 5.24 -10.05
N ALA A 113 14.22 5.58 -9.81
CA ALA A 113 15.24 5.51 -10.85
C ALA A 113 16.35 4.53 -10.46
N ASP A 114 16.89 3.83 -11.45
CA ASP A 114 18.09 3.01 -11.29
C ASP A 114 19.37 3.89 -11.28
N PRO A 115 20.57 3.31 -11.03
CA PRO A 115 21.82 4.06 -11.06
C PRO A 115 22.17 4.69 -12.42
N THR A 116 21.55 4.25 -13.51
CA THR A 116 21.72 4.81 -14.86
C THR A 116 20.80 6.01 -15.12
N GLY A 117 19.83 6.25 -14.23
CA GLY A 117 18.80 7.27 -14.38
C GLY A 117 17.56 6.79 -15.15
N LYS A 118 17.47 5.50 -15.49
CA LYS A 118 16.26 4.92 -16.09
C LYS A 118 15.15 4.90 -15.05
N GLN A 119 13.98 5.43 -15.43
CA GLN A 119 12.80 5.45 -14.57
C GLN A 119 12.11 4.08 -14.59
N LEU A 120 11.72 3.63 -13.41
CA LEU A 120 11.07 2.35 -13.11
C LEU A 120 9.90 2.60 -12.14
N VAL A 121 9.09 1.57 -11.92
CA VAL A 121 7.97 1.58 -10.97
C VAL A 121 8.30 0.69 -9.78
N LEU A 122 8.06 1.19 -8.57
CA LEU A 122 8.08 0.44 -7.32
C LEU A 122 6.65 0.31 -6.79
N LYS A 123 6.15 -0.93 -6.76
CA LYS A 123 4.86 -1.30 -6.16
C LYS A 123 5.08 -1.87 -4.76
N LEU A 124 4.47 -1.26 -3.75
CA LEU A 124 4.45 -1.73 -2.36
C LEU A 124 3.10 -2.38 -2.06
N HIS A 125 3.07 -3.66 -1.72
CA HIS A 125 1.84 -4.36 -1.36
C HIS A 125 1.41 -4.04 0.08
N ARG A 126 0.14 -3.72 0.26
CA ARG A 126 -0.49 -3.24 1.49
C ARG A 126 -1.78 -3.98 1.76
N LEU A 127 -1.71 -5.29 1.98
CA LEU A 127 -2.89 -6.05 2.35
C LEU A 127 -3.35 -5.65 3.77
N GLY A 128 -4.67 -5.56 3.95
CA GLY A 128 -5.29 -5.18 5.23
C GLY A 128 -5.50 -3.68 5.44
N ARG A 129 -5.26 -2.86 4.41
CA ARG A 129 -5.70 -1.47 4.39
C ARG A 129 -7.20 -1.45 4.04
N ILE A 130 -8.04 -1.62 5.04
CA ILE A 130 -9.50 -1.62 4.86
C ILE A 130 -10.01 -0.28 4.29
N SER A 131 -10.86 -0.34 3.28
CA SER A 131 -11.84 0.71 3.00
C SER A 131 -13.02 0.54 3.95
N PHE A 132 -13.31 1.57 4.75
CA PHE A 132 -14.28 1.55 5.87
C PHE A 132 -15.76 1.32 5.47
N ARG A 133 -16.09 1.04 4.20
CA ARG A 133 -17.50 0.94 3.76
C ARG A 133 -18.16 -0.40 4.08
N THR A 134 -17.40 -1.48 4.31
CA THR A 134 -17.96 -2.84 4.50
C THR A 134 -17.49 -3.48 5.81
N VAL A 135 -17.65 -2.76 6.91
CA VAL A 135 -17.15 -3.19 8.23
C VAL A 135 -17.94 -4.39 8.80
N LYS A 136 -19.23 -4.55 8.50
CA LYS A 136 -20.09 -5.52 9.20
C LYS A 136 -19.74 -7.01 8.93
N ALA A 137 -19.32 -7.37 7.72
CA ALA A 137 -18.97 -8.76 7.36
C ALA A 137 -17.50 -9.11 7.64
N ASN A 138 -16.59 -8.14 7.50
CA ASN A 138 -15.15 -8.36 7.59
C ASN A 138 -14.60 -8.23 9.03
N ARG A 139 -15.35 -7.64 9.97
CA ARG A 139 -14.88 -7.33 11.33
C ARG A 139 -14.42 -8.55 12.12
N ASP A 140 -15.16 -9.65 12.08
CA ASP A 140 -14.82 -10.86 12.86
C ASP A 140 -13.65 -11.64 12.24
N TYR A 141 -13.46 -11.56 10.93
CA TYR A 141 -12.33 -12.19 10.24
C TYR A 141 -11.03 -11.39 10.40
N LEU A 142 -11.12 -10.05 10.38
CA LEU A 142 -10.02 -9.10 10.56
C LEU A 142 -9.49 -9.08 12.00
N ARG A 143 -10.38 -9.24 13.00
CA ARG A 143 -10.03 -9.13 14.43
C ARG A 143 -9.17 -10.29 14.93
N ASN A 144 -9.21 -11.45 14.26
CA ASN A 144 -8.46 -12.65 14.66
C ASN A 144 -7.04 -12.75 14.05
N ARG A 145 -6.57 -11.75 13.28
CA ARG A 145 -5.23 -11.79 12.67
C ARG A 145 -4.34 -10.64 13.14
N THR A 146 -3.17 -11.03 13.64
CA THR A 146 -2.12 -10.15 14.13
C THR A 146 -1.44 -9.39 12.98
N THR A 147 -0.83 -8.25 13.29
CA THR A 147 -0.14 -7.39 12.30
C THR A 147 0.96 -8.13 11.50
N GLY A 148 1.59 -9.15 12.08
CA GLY A 148 2.55 -10.02 11.38
C GLY A 148 1.93 -10.87 10.26
N SER A 149 0.65 -11.24 10.38
CA SER A 149 -0.05 -11.97 9.32
C SER A 149 -0.22 -11.12 8.05
N TRP A 150 -0.43 -9.81 8.20
CA TRP A 150 -0.68 -8.90 7.08
C TRP A 150 0.57 -8.60 6.25
N MET A 151 1.70 -8.41 6.93
CA MET A 151 3.00 -8.27 6.30
C MET A 151 3.41 -9.54 5.55
N TYR A 152 3.14 -10.71 6.15
CA TYR A 152 3.38 -12.00 5.51
C TYR A 152 2.54 -12.17 4.23
N LEU A 153 1.24 -11.87 4.30
CA LEU A 153 0.36 -11.92 3.11
C LEU A 153 0.80 -10.94 2.02
N SER A 154 1.17 -9.72 2.39
CA SER A 154 1.68 -8.72 1.43
C SER A 154 2.96 -9.19 0.74
N ARG A 155 3.82 -9.91 1.46
CA ARG A 155 5.00 -10.57 0.89
C ARG A 155 4.62 -11.69 -0.08
N LEU A 156 3.64 -12.52 0.26
CA LEU A 156 3.17 -13.58 -0.64
C LEU A 156 2.56 -13.00 -1.92
N ALA A 157 1.77 -11.93 -1.83
CA ALA A 157 1.20 -11.24 -2.99
C ALA A 157 2.29 -10.73 -3.93
N ALA A 158 3.31 -10.03 -3.40
CA ALA A 158 4.43 -9.54 -4.21
C ALA A 158 5.24 -10.66 -4.88
N MET A 159 5.44 -11.79 -4.19
CA MET A 159 6.11 -12.96 -4.74
C MET A 159 5.29 -13.61 -5.86
N LYS A 160 3.98 -13.77 -5.66
CA LYS A 160 3.03 -14.32 -6.64
C LYS A 160 3.00 -13.44 -7.90
N GLU A 161 2.84 -12.13 -7.73
CA GLU A 161 2.81 -11.18 -8.84
C GLU A 161 4.11 -11.20 -9.65
N TYR A 162 5.27 -11.16 -9.00
CA TYR A 162 6.56 -11.22 -9.69
C TYR A 162 6.72 -12.50 -10.52
N ALA A 163 6.35 -13.65 -9.95
CA ALA A 163 6.44 -14.94 -10.66
C ALA A 163 5.53 -14.96 -11.90
N PHE A 164 4.29 -14.47 -11.80
CA PHE A 164 3.40 -14.35 -12.96
C PHE A 164 3.96 -13.39 -14.02
N MET A 165 4.48 -12.23 -13.62
CA MET A 165 5.06 -11.28 -14.59
C MET A 165 6.25 -11.88 -15.33
N GLN A 166 7.12 -12.65 -14.67
CA GLN A 166 8.26 -13.30 -15.32
C GLN A 166 7.80 -14.28 -16.40
N VAL A 167 6.83 -15.11 -16.06
CA VAL A 167 6.31 -16.15 -16.94
C VAL A 167 5.53 -15.54 -18.10
N LEU A 168 4.65 -14.56 -17.84
CA LEU A 168 3.87 -13.86 -18.85
C LEU A 168 4.75 -13.07 -19.83
N LYS A 169 5.78 -12.36 -19.32
CA LYS A 169 6.72 -11.61 -20.17
C LYS A 169 7.48 -12.56 -21.11
N ARG A 170 7.91 -13.72 -20.60
CA ARG A 170 8.63 -14.72 -21.40
C ARG A 170 7.76 -15.30 -22.52
N GLU A 171 6.48 -15.55 -22.25
CA GLU A 171 5.51 -16.02 -23.27
C GLU A 171 5.02 -14.90 -24.21
N GLY A 172 5.56 -13.69 -24.09
CA GLY A 172 5.27 -12.56 -24.98
C GLY A 172 3.88 -11.96 -24.76
N PHE A 173 3.36 -11.98 -23.54
CA PHE A 173 2.20 -11.18 -23.17
C PHE A 173 2.59 -9.70 -22.97
N PRO A 174 1.69 -8.75 -23.26
CA PRO A 174 1.95 -7.34 -23.06
C PRO A 174 1.85 -7.00 -21.56
N VAL A 175 2.93 -7.28 -20.83
CA VAL A 175 3.08 -6.98 -19.40
C VAL A 175 4.36 -6.19 -19.14
N PRO A 176 4.44 -5.39 -18.06
CA PRO A 176 5.69 -4.75 -17.65
C PRO A 176 6.83 -5.73 -17.44
N GLU A 177 8.05 -5.34 -17.78
CA GLU A 177 9.22 -6.16 -17.46
C GLU A 177 9.44 -6.23 -15.94
N PRO A 178 9.44 -7.43 -15.32
CA PRO A 178 9.78 -7.61 -13.91
C PRO A 178 11.28 -7.45 -13.69
N ILE A 179 11.69 -6.57 -12.78
CA ILE A 179 13.12 -6.29 -12.53
C ILE A 179 13.57 -6.97 -11.24
N ALA A 180 12.91 -6.68 -10.12
CA ALA A 180 13.27 -7.25 -8.83
C ALA A 180 12.08 -7.37 -7.89
N GLN A 181 12.17 -8.32 -6.98
CA GLN A 181 11.19 -8.54 -5.93
C GLN A 181 11.93 -8.64 -4.59
N THR A 182 11.44 -7.92 -3.58
CA THR A 182 11.93 -8.09 -2.21
C THR A 182 10.80 -7.86 -1.22
N ARG A 183 10.63 -8.79 -0.27
CA ARG A 183 9.57 -8.79 0.75
C ARG A 183 8.20 -8.55 0.11
N HIS A 184 7.55 -7.43 0.38
CA HIS A 184 6.23 -7.05 -0.14
C HIS A 184 6.33 -6.03 -1.29
N THR A 185 7.51 -5.86 -1.87
CA THR A 185 7.79 -4.86 -2.90
C THR A 185 8.18 -5.50 -4.22
N LEU A 186 7.78 -4.86 -5.30
CA LEU A 186 8.03 -5.26 -6.68
C LEU A 186 8.54 -4.05 -7.47
N VAL A 187 9.65 -4.23 -8.18
CA VAL A 187 10.20 -3.24 -9.12
C VAL A 187 9.96 -3.73 -10.54
N MET A 188 9.37 -2.88 -11.38
CA MET A 188 9.01 -3.19 -12.76
C MET A 188 9.28 -2.01 -13.70
N GLU A 189 9.22 -2.28 -15.00
CA GLU A 189 9.32 -1.26 -16.04
C GLU A 189 8.25 -0.16 -15.89
N LEU A 190 8.67 1.11 -16.04
CA LEU A 190 7.73 2.22 -16.19
C LEU A 190 7.25 2.28 -17.64
N ILE A 191 5.94 2.15 -17.84
CA ILE A 191 5.31 2.19 -19.15
C ILE A 191 4.59 3.52 -19.30
N ASP A 192 4.99 4.28 -20.31
CA ASP A 192 4.32 5.51 -20.72
C ASP A 192 2.95 5.16 -21.33
N SER A 193 1.92 5.19 -20.49
CA SER A 193 0.58 4.68 -20.77
C SER A 193 -0.44 5.30 -19.81
N PHE A 194 -1.72 5.20 -20.17
CA PHE A 194 -2.83 5.68 -19.36
C PHE A 194 -3.74 4.51 -18.95
N PRO A 195 -4.29 4.49 -17.73
CA PRO A 195 -5.33 3.53 -17.36
C PRO A 195 -6.52 3.63 -18.33
N LEU A 196 -7.10 2.49 -18.70
CA LEU A 196 -8.24 2.44 -19.63
C LEU A 196 -9.43 3.28 -19.13
N ARG A 197 -9.64 3.33 -17.81
CA ARG A 197 -10.64 4.21 -17.18
C ARG A 197 -10.50 5.68 -17.58
N SER A 198 -9.27 6.17 -17.76
CA SER A 198 -8.98 7.59 -18.04
C SER A 198 -9.09 7.95 -19.52
N ILE A 199 -9.46 7.00 -20.38
CA ILE A 199 -9.51 7.21 -21.83
C ILE A 199 -10.91 7.57 -22.25
N ASP A 200 -11.05 8.77 -22.80
CA ASP A 200 -12.38 9.27 -23.15
C ASP A 200 -12.89 8.80 -24.49
N ASN A 201 -11.99 8.72 -25.47
CA ASN A 201 -12.30 8.34 -26.83
C ASN A 201 -11.20 7.42 -27.35
N VAL A 202 -11.61 6.27 -27.89
CA VAL A 202 -10.73 5.35 -28.60
C VAL A 202 -11.04 5.48 -30.09
N SER A 203 -9.99 5.54 -30.92
CA SER A 203 -10.14 5.68 -32.37
C SER A 203 -10.87 4.50 -33.02
N ASP A 204 -10.64 3.29 -32.52
CA ASP A 204 -11.28 2.06 -32.96
C ASP A 204 -11.64 1.15 -31.75
N PRO A 205 -12.84 1.34 -31.15
CA PRO A 205 -13.30 0.54 -30.02
C PRO A 205 -13.46 -0.94 -30.36
N LEU A 206 -13.87 -1.28 -31.59
CA LEU A 206 -14.06 -2.66 -32.03
C LEU A 206 -12.73 -3.41 -31.99
N LYS A 207 -11.66 -2.79 -32.51
CA LYS A 207 -10.33 -3.40 -32.51
C LYS A 207 -9.77 -3.56 -31.10
N LEU A 208 -9.88 -2.53 -30.25
CA LEU A 208 -9.41 -2.63 -28.87
C LEU A 208 -10.17 -3.70 -28.09
N TYR A 209 -11.50 -3.76 -28.25
CA TYR A 209 -12.32 -4.82 -27.65
C TYR A 209 -11.88 -6.21 -28.11
N GLY A 210 -11.64 -6.40 -29.41
CA GLY A 210 -11.14 -7.65 -29.97
C GLY A 210 -9.78 -8.04 -29.39
N GLU A 211 -8.84 -7.10 -29.29
CA GLU A 211 -7.51 -7.33 -28.69
C GLU A 211 -7.61 -7.71 -27.20
N LEU A 212 -8.51 -7.09 -26.43
CA LEU A 212 -8.73 -7.43 -25.01
C LEU A 212 -9.38 -8.81 -24.83
N MET A 213 -10.38 -9.13 -25.64
CA MET A 213 -11.01 -10.47 -25.62
C MET A 213 -10.03 -11.56 -26.03
N GLU A 214 -9.19 -11.29 -27.04
CA GLU A 214 -8.11 -12.20 -27.44
C GLU A 214 -7.10 -12.41 -26.30
N LEU A 215 -6.77 -11.37 -25.53
CA LEU A 215 -5.89 -11.50 -24.36
C LEU A 215 -6.49 -12.41 -23.28
N ILE A 216 -7.78 -12.28 -22.96
CA ILE A 216 -8.47 -13.15 -22.00
C ILE A 216 -8.43 -14.61 -22.48
N VAL A 217 -8.73 -14.86 -23.76
CA VAL A 217 -8.67 -16.21 -24.35
C VAL A 217 -7.23 -16.74 -24.35
N ARG A 218 -6.25 -15.90 -24.67
CA ARG A 218 -4.83 -16.28 -24.68
C ARG A 218 -4.32 -16.65 -23.29
N LEU A 219 -4.77 -15.96 -22.24
CA LEU A 219 -4.48 -16.34 -20.84
C LEU A 219 -5.09 -17.72 -20.51
N ALA A 220 -6.35 -17.94 -20.87
CA ALA A 220 -7.00 -19.23 -20.64
C ALA A 220 -6.30 -20.38 -21.37
N LYS A 221 -5.81 -20.14 -22.60
CA LYS A 221 -5.06 -21.13 -23.40
C LYS A 221 -3.73 -21.55 -22.76
N VAL A 222 -3.14 -20.72 -21.90
CA VAL A 222 -1.93 -21.04 -21.13
C VAL A 222 -2.23 -21.50 -19.70
N GLY A 223 -3.51 -21.76 -19.41
CA GLY A 223 -3.97 -22.30 -18.14
C GLY A 223 -4.26 -21.26 -17.07
N LEU A 224 -4.29 -19.97 -17.42
CA LEU A 224 -4.42 -18.86 -16.47
C LEU A 224 -5.70 -18.05 -16.66
N ILE A 225 -6.23 -17.54 -15.56
CA ILE A 225 -7.33 -16.57 -15.53
C ILE A 225 -6.85 -15.38 -14.72
N HIS A 226 -7.13 -14.17 -15.20
CA HIS A 226 -6.67 -12.97 -14.50
C HIS A 226 -7.39 -12.80 -13.16
N GLY A 227 -8.71 -13.03 -13.16
CA GLY A 227 -9.54 -12.96 -11.98
C GLY A 227 -10.02 -11.54 -11.70
N ASP A 228 -9.25 -10.50 -11.98
CA ASP A 228 -9.68 -9.10 -11.82
C ASP A 228 -9.44 -8.27 -13.10
N PHE A 229 -9.96 -8.74 -14.25
CA PHE A 229 -9.74 -8.09 -15.54
C PHE A 229 -10.73 -6.93 -15.75
N ASN A 230 -10.31 -5.72 -15.37
CA ASN A 230 -11.13 -4.50 -15.39
C ASN A 230 -10.37 -3.31 -16.01
N GLU A 231 -11.04 -2.17 -16.17
CA GLU A 231 -10.51 -0.94 -16.76
C GLU A 231 -9.41 -0.24 -15.93
N PHE A 232 -9.21 -0.65 -14.68
CA PHE A 232 -8.16 -0.15 -13.80
C PHE A 232 -6.86 -0.94 -13.96
N ASN A 233 -6.97 -2.23 -14.26
CA ASN A 233 -5.85 -3.16 -14.45
C ASN A 233 -5.39 -3.25 -15.92
N LEU A 234 -5.92 -2.38 -16.78
CA LEU A 234 -5.54 -2.25 -18.18
C LEU A 234 -4.94 -0.88 -18.43
N LEU A 235 -3.68 -0.87 -18.87
CA LEU A 235 -2.98 0.32 -19.33
C LEU A 235 -2.97 0.34 -20.86
N ILE A 236 -3.30 1.48 -21.46
CA ILE A 236 -3.21 1.66 -22.90
C ILE A 236 -1.98 2.49 -23.21
N LYS A 237 -1.07 1.88 -23.97
CA LYS A 237 0.08 2.56 -24.55
C LYS A 237 -0.27 3.01 -25.96
N GLU A 238 -0.19 4.30 -26.21
CA GLU A 238 -0.37 4.86 -27.54
C GLU A 238 0.98 5.07 -28.21
N ASP A 239 1.13 4.58 -29.44
CA ASP A 239 2.27 4.93 -30.27
C ASP A 239 2.08 6.35 -30.85
N PRO A 240 3.00 7.30 -30.58
CA PRO A 240 2.85 8.68 -31.02
C PRO A 240 2.88 8.83 -32.55
N VAL A 241 3.46 7.88 -33.28
CA VAL A 241 3.58 7.91 -34.75
C VAL A 241 2.42 7.17 -35.41
N THR A 242 2.17 5.93 -34.98
CA THR A 242 1.17 5.08 -35.63
C THR A 242 -0.24 5.27 -35.06
N LYS A 243 -0.37 6.00 -33.93
CA LYS A 243 -1.61 6.13 -33.14
C LYS A 243 -2.24 4.79 -32.79
N LYS A 244 -1.42 3.72 -32.76
CA LYS A 244 -1.88 2.39 -32.36
C LYS A 244 -1.93 2.34 -30.83
N SER A 245 -3.11 2.10 -30.30
CA SER A 245 -3.34 1.75 -28.90
C SER A 245 -2.95 0.28 -28.68
N THR A 246 -2.09 0.00 -27.71
CA THR A 246 -1.71 -1.36 -27.31
C THR A 246 -2.10 -1.56 -25.85
N PRO A 247 -2.97 -2.54 -25.53
CA PRO A 247 -3.33 -2.84 -24.16
C PRO A 247 -2.21 -3.58 -23.44
N ILE A 248 -1.98 -3.21 -22.19
CA ILE A 248 -0.95 -3.75 -21.30
C ILE A 248 -1.62 -4.12 -20.00
N LEU A 249 -1.41 -5.37 -19.58
CA LEU A 249 -2.02 -5.93 -18.39
C LEU A 249 -1.13 -5.71 -17.17
N ILE A 250 -1.75 -5.36 -16.05
CA ILE A 250 -1.09 -5.19 -14.75
C ILE A 250 -1.91 -5.87 -13.64
N ASP A 251 -1.29 -6.01 -12.47
CA ASP A 251 -1.90 -6.54 -11.24
C ASP A 251 -2.25 -8.03 -11.24
N PHE A 252 -1.24 -8.87 -11.03
CA PHE A 252 -1.36 -10.34 -11.09
C PHE A 252 -1.51 -11.13 -9.76
N PRO A 253 -1.69 -10.53 -8.55
CA PRO A 253 -1.79 -11.32 -7.33
C PRO A 253 -3.07 -12.18 -7.30
N GLN A 254 -4.10 -11.80 -8.04
CA GLN A 254 -5.40 -12.49 -8.09
C GLN A 254 -5.53 -13.52 -9.20
N MET A 255 -4.44 -13.79 -9.94
CA MET A 255 -4.47 -14.80 -10.99
C MET A 255 -4.75 -16.21 -10.43
N LEU A 256 -5.55 -16.95 -11.18
CA LEU A 256 -6.03 -18.29 -10.85
C LEU A 256 -5.72 -19.26 -11.98
N SER A 257 -5.60 -20.55 -11.63
CA SER A 257 -5.53 -21.62 -12.63
C SER A 257 -6.92 -21.90 -13.21
N THR A 258 -6.94 -22.25 -14.49
CA THR A 258 -8.12 -22.80 -15.18
C THR A 258 -8.65 -24.11 -14.55
N THR A 259 -7.86 -24.77 -13.70
CA THR A 259 -8.28 -25.98 -12.97
C THR A 259 -9.01 -25.69 -11.65
N HIS A 260 -9.16 -24.42 -11.27
CA HIS A 260 -9.87 -24.01 -10.07
C HIS A 260 -11.38 -24.35 -10.15
N GLU A 261 -12.01 -24.70 -9.02
CA GLU A 261 -13.43 -25.09 -8.98
C GLU A 261 -14.35 -24.00 -9.55
N ASN A 262 -14.04 -22.74 -9.25
CA ASN A 262 -14.78 -21.57 -9.71
C ASN A 262 -14.19 -20.91 -10.98
N ALA A 263 -13.30 -21.59 -11.70
CA ALA A 263 -12.59 -21.00 -12.85
C ALA A 263 -13.54 -20.41 -13.91
N GLN A 264 -14.64 -21.12 -14.22
CA GLN A 264 -15.64 -20.64 -15.17
C GLN A 264 -16.25 -19.31 -14.74
N TRP A 265 -16.59 -19.17 -13.46
CA TRP A 265 -17.19 -17.95 -12.93
C TRP A 265 -16.23 -16.75 -13.04
N TYR A 266 -14.95 -16.93 -12.71
CA TYR A 266 -13.94 -15.88 -12.85
C TYR A 266 -13.70 -15.48 -14.32
N PHE A 267 -13.69 -16.45 -15.24
CA PHE A 267 -13.55 -16.18 -16.66
C PHE A 267 -14.74 -15.37 -17.20
N ASP A 268 -15.96 -15.80 -16.88
CA ASP A 268 -17.18 -15.12 -17.32
C ASP A 268 -17.27 -13.71 -16.68
N ARG A 269 -16.77 -13.54 -15.46
CA ARG A 269 -16.64 -12.23 -14.79
C ARG A 269 -15.70 -11.30 -15.55
N ASP A 270 -14.48 -11.75 -15.86
CA ASP A 270 -13.48 -10.98 -16.61
C ASP A 270 -14.04 -10.51 -17.97
N VAL A 271 -14.75 -11.39 -18.69
CA VAL A 271 -15.41 -11.05 -19.96
C VAL A 271 -16.53 -10.03 -19.76
N ASN A 272 -17.36 -10.21 -18.75
CA ASN A 272 -18.50 -9.32 -18.48
C ASN A 272 -18.05 -7.91 -18.05
N CYS A 273 -16.98 -7.79 -17.26
CA CYS A 273 -16.41 -6.49 -16.89
C CYS A 273 -16.05 -5.66 -18.14
N ILE A 274 -15.40 -6.27 -19.12
CA ILE A 274 -15.06 -5.57 -20.38
C ILE A 274 -16.30 -5.27 -21.22
N LYS A 275 -17.25 -6.19 -21.35
CA LYS A 275 -18.51 -5.94 -22.07
C LYS A 275 -19.27 -4.76 -21.48
N LEU A 276 -19.40 -4.71 -20.16
CA LEU A 276 -20.08 -3.62 -19.44
C LEU A 276 -19.34 -2.29 -19.61
N PHE A 277 -18.02 -2.29 -19.46
CA PHE A 277 -17.21 -1.09 -19.63
C PHE A 277 -17.35 -0.49 -21.03
N PHE A 278 -17.23 -1.31 -22.09
CA PHE A 278 -17.36 -0.84 -23.47
C PHE A 278 -18.78 -0.37 -23.81
N SER A 279 -19.80 -1.05 -23.29
CA SER A 279 -21.19 -0.63 -23.46
C SER A 279 -21.47 0.71 -22.78
N ARG A 280 -20.91 0.96 -21.59
CA ARG A 280 -21.13 2.20 -20.84
C ARG A 280 -20.28 3.37 -21.36
N ARG A 281 -19.00 3.12 -21.66
CA ARG A 281 -18.02 4.19 -21.97
C ARG A 281 -18.00 4.58 -23.44
N PHE A 282 -18.17 3.62 -24.33
CA PHE A 282 -18.02 3.81 -25.79
C PHE A 282 -19.31 3.51 -26.57
N ASN A 283 -20.41 3.19 -25.88
CA ASN A 283 -21.67 2.76 -26.48
C ASN A 283 -21.48 1.62 -27.49
N PHE A 284 -20.48 0.77 -27.25
CA PHE A 284 -20.12 -0.35 -28.11
C PHE A 284 -20.65 -1.65 -27.51
N THR A 285 -21.40 -2.39 -28.31
CA THR A 285 -21.85 -3.75 -27.97
C THR A 285 -21.38 -4.70 -29.05
N SER A 286 -20.89 -5.87 -28.64
CA SER A 286 -20.45 -6.90 -29.57
C SER A 286 -21.63 -7.77 -29.99
N ASP A 287 -21.73 -8.04 -31.29
CA ASP A 287 -22.70 -8.99 -31.84
C ASP A 287 -22.35 -10.45 -31.53
N GLU A 288 -21.10 -10.72 -31.10
CA GLU A 288 -20.66 -12.07 -30.76
C GLU A 288 -21.02 -12.43 -29.31
N PRO A 289 -21.69 -13.57 -29.08
CA PRO A 289 -22.12 -13.96 -27.73
C PRO A 289 -20.96 -14.39 -26.83
N GLY A 290 -19.87 -14.91 -27.42
CA GLY A 290 -18.68 -15.37 -26.72
C GLY A 290 -17.75 -14.24 -26.23
N PRO A 291 -16.53 -14.56 -25.80
CA PRO A 291 -15.95 -15.90 -25.68
C PRO A 291 -16.52 -16.69 -24.49
N PHE A 292 -16.67 -18.01 -24.65
CA PHE A 292 -17.10 -18.91 -23.57
C PHE A 292 -15.92 -19.71 -23.01
N PHE A 293 -15.91 -19.96 -21.70
CA PHE A 293 -14.85 -20.70 -21.02
C PHE A 293 -14.59 -22.09 -21.63
N ALA A 294 -15.66 -22.81 -22.00
CA ALA A 294 -15.56 -24.14 -22.59
C ALA A 294 -14.83 -24.14 -23.95
N ASP A 295 -14.90 -23.05 -24.70
CA ASP A 295 -14.22 -22.93 -25.99
C ASP A 295 -12.77 -22.49 -25.80
N ALA A 296 -12.49 -21.64 -24.80
CA ALA A 296 -11.14 -21.23 -24.45
C ALA A 296 -10.27 -22.41 -23.97
N ILE A 297 -10.85 -23.37 -23.23
CA ILE A 297 -10.10 -24.53 -22.71
C ILE A 297 -9.84 -25.61 -23.77
N LYS A 298 -10.73 -25.80 -24.76
CA LYS A 298 -10.56 -26.85 -25.80
C LYS A 298 -9.24 -26.72 -26.56
N ASP A 299 -8.76 -25.50 -26.72
CA ASP A 299 -7.52 -25.14 -27.40
C ASP A 299 -6.30 -25.05 -26.46
N THR A 300 -6.41 -25.52 -25.21
CA THR A 300 -5.32 -25.44 -24.23
C THR A 300 -4.17 -26.34 -24.65
N ASP A 301 -3.00 -25.74 -24.85
CA ASP A 301 -1.76 -26.48 -25.07
C ASP A 301 -1.27 -27.04 -23.72
N GLN A 302 -1.53 -28.33 -23.48
CA GLN A 302 -1.12 -29.00 -22.23
C GLN A 302 0.41 -28.93 -22.00
N SER A 303 1.20 -28.66 -23.05
CA SER A 303 2.65 -28.50 -22.94
C SER A 303 3.11 -27.14 -22.38
N LYS A 304 2.22 -26.14 -22.33
CA LYS A 304 2.51 -24.75 -21.90
C LYS A 304 1.64 -24.27 -20.74
N ARG A 305 1.45 -25.14 -19.75
CA ARG A 305 0.71 -24.81 -18.53
C ARG A 305 1.55 -23.96 -17.58
N LEU A 306 1.34 -22.65 -17.62
CA LEU A 306 2.09 -21.65 -16.86
C LEU A 306 1.70 -21.63 -15.38
N ASP A 307 0.48 -22.09 -15.06
CA ASP A 307 0.00 -22.26 -13.70
C ASP A 307 0.89 -23.22 -12.88
N ILE A 308 1.33 -24.33 -13.48
CA ILE A 308 2.24 -25.29 -12.83
C ILE A 308 3.63 -24.69 -12.65
N GLU A 309 4.10 -23.90 -13.61
CA GLU A 309 5.43 -23.30 -13.53
C GLU A 309 5.53 -22.28 -12.40
N VAL A 310 4.47 -21.49 -12.19
CA VAL A 310 4.43 -20.55 -11.05
C VAL A 310 4.46 -21.30 -9.71
N GLU A 311 3.78 -22.45 -9.57
CA GLU A 311 3.95 -23.31 -8.38
C GLU A 311 5.41 -23.76 -8.21
N ALA A 312 6.13 -24.01 -9.30
CA ALA A 312 7.52 -24.46 -9.29
C ALA A 312 8.53 -23.36 -8.91
N THR A 313 8.18 -22.07 -9.05
CA THR A 313 9.06 -20.93 -8.69
C THR A 313 9.32 -20.74 -7.18
N GLY A 314 8.79 -21.64 -6.34
CA GLY A 314 8.94 -21.60 -4.89
C GLY A 314 7.70 -21.09 -4.15
N PHE A 315 6.60 -20.88 -4.87
CA PHE A 315 5.30 -20.58 -4.29
C PHE A 315 4.57 -21.87 -3.92
N SER A 316 4.72 -22.31 -2.66
CA SER A 316 4.11 -23.57 -2.22
C SER A 316 2.58 -23.51 -2.27
N ARG A 317 1.91 -24.64 -2.51
CA ARG A 317 0.44 -24.74 -2.46
C ARG A 317 -0.16 -24.27 -1.13
N LYS A 318 0.59 -24.36 -0.02
CA LYS A 318 0.15 -23.82 1.27
C LYS A 318 0.08 -22.29 1.24
N MET A 319 1.10 -21.64 0.66
CA MET A 319 1.13 -20.19 0.50
C MET A 319 0.04 -19.69 -0.45
N ALA A 320 -0.25 -20.44 -1.52
CA ALA A 320 -1.37 -20.16 -2.41
C ALA A 320 -2.71 -20.17 -1.66
N LYS A 321 -3.00 -21.26 -0.95
CA LYS A 321 -4.23 -21.38 -0.14
C LYS A 321 -4.36 -20.30 0.94
N ASP A 322 -3.25 -19.91 1.57
CA ASP A 322 -3.26 -18.85 2.59
C ASP A 322 -3.62 -17.48 1.98
N LEU A 323 -3.22 -17.23 0.74
CA LEU A 323 -3.54 -16.02 -0.01
C LEU A 323 -4.96 -16.08 -0.61
N ASP A 324 -5.35 -17.18 -1.24
CA ASP A 324 -6.66 -17.34 -1.88
C ASP A 324 -7.79 -17.26 -0.83
N ARG A 325 -7.63 -17.94 0.32
CA ARG A 325 -8.57 -17.84 1.45
C ARG A 325 -8.70 -16.40 1.96
N PHE A 326 -7.65 -15.59 1.82
CA PHE A 326 -7.69 -14.19 2.23
C PHE A 326 -8.49 -13.35 1.22
N VAL A 327 -8.20 -13.52 -0.07
CA VAL A 327 -8.89 -12.84 -1.17
C VAL A 327 -10.38 -13.12 -1.13
N GLU A 328 -10.78 -14.37 -0.92
CA GLU A 328 -12.17 -14.77 -0.77
C GLU A 328 -12.82 -14.15 0.47
N ALA A 329 -12.12 -14.15 1.61
CA ALA A 329 -12.70 -13.71 2.88
C ALA A 329 -12.80 -12.20 3.04
N VAL A 330 -11.94 -11.41 2.40
CA VAL A 330 -12.05 -9.94 2.44
C VAL A 330 -13.17 -9.44 1.55
N GLY A 331 -13.73 -10.28 0.68
CA GLY A 331 -14.83 -9.94 -0.19
C GLY A 331 -14.43 -8.73 -1.03
N PHE A 332 -13.65 -8.97 -2.07
CA PHE A 332 -13.38 -7.94 -3.08
C PHE A 332 -14.69 -7.59 -3.79
N THR A 333 -15.44 -6.65 -3.22
CA THR A 333 -16.52 -5.98 -3.92
C THR A 333 -15.87 -5.06 -4.94
N ASN A 334 -16.00 -5.41 -6.22
CA ASN A 334 -15.55 -4.55 -7.31
C ASN A 334 -16.49 -3.34 -7.40
N GLU A 335 -15.91 -2.15 -7.59
CA GLU A 335 -16.66 -0.90 -7.85
C GLU A 335 -17.58 -1.03 -9.08
N ALA A 336 -17.25 -1.92 -10.02
CA ALA A 336 -18.07 -2.23 -11.19
C ALA A 336 -19.42 -2.90 -10.85
N GLU A 337 -19.50 -3.70 -9.78
CA GLU A 337 -20.76 -4.24 -9.28
C GLU A 337 -21.53 -3.19 -8.46
N GLU A 338 -20.87 -2.35 -7.66
CA GLU A 338 -21.52 -1.27 -6.92
C GLU A 338 -22.16 -0.21 -7.84
N GLU A 339 -21.52 0.15 -8.96
CA GLU A 339 -22.14 1.04 -9.96
C GLU A 339 -23.28 0.37 -10.75
N ALA A 340 -23.31 -0.96 -10.84
CA ALA A 340 -24.41 -1.69 -11.48
C ALA A 340 -25.62 -1.85 -10.56
N THR A 341 -25.41 -2.06 -9.26
CA THR A 341 -26.48 -2.22 -8.26
C THR A 341 -27.03 -0.89 -7.77
N GLY A 342 -26.25 0.20 -7.81
CA GLY A 342 -26.70 1.54 -7.40
C GLY A 342 -27.76 2.19 -8.29
N ALA A 343 -28.05 1.62 -9.46
CA ALA A 343 -29.05 2.14 -10.40
C ALA A 343 -30.46 1.53 -10.24
N GLN A 344 -30.67 0.59 -9.32
CA GLN A 344 -31.92 -0.19 -9.25
C GLN A 344 -32.64 -0.22 -7.89
N GLU A 345 -32.11 0.46 -6.88
CA GLU A 345 -32.79 0.66 -5.59
C GLU A 345 -32.94 2.15 -5.28
N ALA A 346 -33.73 2.82 -6.11
CA ALA A 346 -34.39 4.06 -5.72
C ALA A 346 -35.89 3.78 -5.82
N VAL A 347 -36.52 3.49 -4.66
CA VAL A 347 -37.87 3.92 -4.24
C VAL A 347 -38.25 3.17 -2.94
N ASP A 348 -38.60 3.99 -1.95
CA ASP A 348 -39.37 3.77 -0.72
C ASP A 348 -38.72 3.19 0.55
N GLY A 349 -38.67 4.07 1.58
CA GLY A 349 -38.88 3.71 2.97
C GLY A 349 -37.99 4.45 3.97
N GLU A 350 -38.36 5.69 4.33
CA GLU A 350 -37.85 6.44 5.49
C GLU A 350 -38.08 5.69 6.82
N GLU A 351 -37.11 5.74 7.74
CA GLU A 351 -37.27 6.15 9.15
C GLU A 351 -35.92 6.13 9.89
N ASP A 352 -35.81 7.08 10.83
CA ASP A 352 -34.62 7.64 11.49
C ASP A 352 -33.84 6.69 12.42
N GLU A 353 -32.56 7.01 12.66
CA GLU A 353 -32.02 7.34 13.99
C GLU A 353 -30.56 7.83 13.85
N GLU A 354 -30.34 9.09 14.25
CA GLU A 354 -29.04 9.73 14.42
C GLU A 354 -28.36 9.19 15.67
N ASP A 355 -27.07 8.84 15.59
CA ASP A 355 -26.19 8.82 16.76
C ASP A 355 -24.77 9.18 16.31
N ASP A 356 -24.47 10.47 16.46
CA ASP A 356 -23.11 11.03 16.51
C ASP A 356 -22.52 10.75 17.90
N GLU A 357 -21.47 9.94 17.98
CA GLU A 357 -20.58 9.96 19.16
C GLU A 357 -19.13 10.15 18.72
N ASP A 358 -18.74 11.43 18.81
CA ASP A 358 -17.39 11.95 18.89
C ASP A 358 -16.73 11.44 20.17
N TYR A 359 -15.58 10.76 20.07
CA TYR A 359 -14.79 10.42 21.25
C TYR A 359 -13.60 11.38 21.33
N SER A 360 -13.82 12.48 22.05
CA SER A 360 -12.79 13.35 22.60
C SER A 360 -11.98 12.60 23.66
N GLU A 361 -10.65 12.66 23.51
CA GLU A 361 -9.70 12.37 24.58
C GLU A 361 -9.91 13.38 25.70
N ASP A 362 -10.28 12.94 26.90
CA ASP A 362 -10.04 13.70 28.12
C ASP A 362 -9.33 12.83 29.17
N ASP A 363 -8.18 13.36 29.56
CA ASP A 363 -7.37 13.00 30.70
C ASP A 363 -8.16 13.30 31.99
N GLU A 364 -8.30 12.31 32.86
CA GLU A 364 -8.49 12.57 34.29
C GLU A 364 -7.26 12.09 35.06
N GLU A 365 -6.52 13.09 35.54
CA GLU A 365 -5.52 12.96 36.59
C GLU A 365 -6.22 12.58 37.91
N GLU A 366 -5.84 11.45 38.51
CA GLU A 366 -5.83 11.35 39.97
C GLU A 366 -4.46 10.88 40.46
N GLU A 367 -3.75 11.82 41.06
CA GLU A 367 -2.59 11.59 41.91
C GLU A 367 -3.01 10.78 43.16
N THR A 368 -2.31 9.68 43.42
CA THR A 368 -2.24 9.10 44.76
C THR A 368 -0.78 8.99 45.19
N THR A 369 -0.35 9.93 46.03
CA THR A 369 0.88 9.80 46.83
C THR A 369 0.55 9.71 48.32
N SER A 370 0.98 8.58 48.90
CA SER A 370 1.52 8.39 50.26
C SER A 370 0.80 9.01 51.47
N GLN A 371 0.31 8.15 52.36
CA GLN A 371 0.20 8.44 53.79
C GLN A 371 1.39 7.83 54.57
N THR A 372 2.09 8.68 55.31
CA THR A 372 2.55 8.37 56.68
C THR A 372 2.48 9.65 57.53
N ALA A 373 2.10 9.48 58.80
CA ALA A 373 1.95 10.43 59.91
C ALA A 373 0.62 11.23 59.92
N GLN A 374 -0.36 10.92 60.80
CA GLN A 374 -0.50 11.20 62.24
C GLN A 374 -0.83 12.66 62.62
N GLU A 375 -1.96 12.78 63.32
CA GLU A 375 -2.40 13.80 64.29
C GLU A 375 -3.42 14.90 63.88
N ASP A 376 -4.59 14.77 64.52
CA ASP A 376 -5.45 15.75 65.21
C ASP A 376 -6.40 16.76 64.49
N GLN A 377 -7.69 16.45 64.69
CA GLN A 377 -8.77 17.26 65.33
C GLN A 377 -9.47 18.45 64.63
N THR A 378 -10.82 18.35 64.59
CA THR A 378 -11.88 19.39 64.70
C THR A 378 -12.03 20.40 63.54
N GLU A 379 -13.19 20.90 63.09
CA GLU A 379 -14.62 20.87 63.46
C GLU A 379 -15.43 21.57 62.33
N GLN A 380 -16.72 21.20 62.18
CA GLN A 380 -17.92 22.04 61.84
C GLN A 380 -17.98 22.84 60.52
N GLU A 381 -18.87 22.49 59.58
CA GLU A 381 -20.32 22.79 59.49
C GLU A 381 -20.66 24.23 59.03
N LEU A 382 -21.47 24.31 57.95
CA LEU A 382 -22.61 25.20 57.64
C LEU A 382 -22.66 25.42 56.11
N ALA A 383 -23.53 24.74 55.34
CA ALA A 383 -24.99 24.85 55.23
C ALA A 383 -25.49 26.06 54.42
N GLU A 384 -26.17 25.73 53.30
CA GLU A 384 -27.41 26.35 52.78
C GLU A 384 -27.31 27.80 52.21
N GLN A 385 -27.91 28.21 51.09
CA GLN A 385 -29.23 27.89 50.50
C GLN A 385 -29.44 28.66 49.16
N THR A 386 -30.40 28.21 48.33
CA THR A 386 -31.32 28.95 47.41
C THR A 386 -30.82 29.50 46.05
N HIS A 387 -31.33 29.01 44.89
CA HIS A 387 -32.52 29.45 44.07
C HIS A 387 -32.30 30.84 43.39
N THR A 388 -32.64 31.18 42.13
CA THR A 388 -33.66 30.79 41.11
C THR A 388 -33.33 31.47 39.74
N ASP A 389 -33.78 30.84 38.65
CA ASP A 389 -34.18 31.28 37.28
C ASP A 389 -33.97 32.73 36.77
N THR A 390 -33.61 32.86 35.48
CA THR A 390 -34.41 33.55 34.43
C THR A 390 -33.85 33.43 33.00
N LEU A 391 -34.76 33.36 32.02
CA LEU A 391 -34.60 33.20 30.56
C LEU A 391 -34.23 34.52 29.84
N GLU A 392 -33.53 34.45 28.71
CA GLU A 392 -33.78 35.29 27.50
C GLU A 392 -33.07 34.72 26.24
N ASP A 393 -33.81 34.69 25.13
CA ASP A 393 -33.47 34.13 23.80
C ASP A 393 -32.76 35.18 22.89
N PRO A 394 -32.25 34.79 21.70
CA PRO A 394 -31.06 35.37 21.06
C PRO A 394 -31.38 36.34 19.91
N GLN A 395 -30.46 37.28 19.63
CA GLN A 395 -30.38 37.95 18.31
C GLN A 395 -28.93 38.16 17.82
N VAL A 396 -28.74 37.57 16.64
CA VAL A 396 -27.75 37.60 15.55
C VAL A 396 -26.86 38.85 15.41
N ASP A 397 -25.60 38.66 14.97
CA ASP A 397 -25.02 39.23 13.73
C ASP A 397 -23.49 39.31 13.80
N ASP A 398 -22.80 38.38 13.11
CA ASP A 398 -21.47 38.71 12.58
C ASP A 398 -21.37 38.30 11.09
N PRO A 399 -21.41 39.27 10.15
CA PRO A 399 -21.46 39.04 8.71
C PRO A 399 -20.10 38.67 8.10
N LYS A 400 -19.15 38.17 8.89
CA LYS A 400 -17.81 37.77 8.42
C LYS A 400 -17.63 36.27 8.19
N LEU A 401 -18.58 35.44 8.61
CA LEU A 401 -18.49 33.98 8.43
C LEU A 401 -19.11 33.47 7.12
N ALA A 402 -19.77 34.35 6.36
CA ALA A 402 -20.39 34.02 5.07
C ALA A 402 -19.47 34.29 3.85
N GLU A 403 -18.32 34.93 4.03
CA GLU A 403 -17.38 35.26 2.94
C GLU A 403 -16.21 34.25 2.83
N GLU A 404 -15.93 33.47 3.87
CA GLU A 404 -14.87 32.44 3.85
C GLU A 404 -15.32 31.06 3.35
N LEU A 405 -16.63 30.80 3.23
CA LEU A 405 -17.19 29.56 2.67
C LEU A 405 -17.45 29.62 1.15
N GLY A 406 -17.08 30.72 0.49
CA GLY A 406 -17.31 30.96 -0.95
C GLY A 406 -16.11 30.73 -1.88
N SER A 407 -14.98 30.21 -1.40
CA SER A 407 -13.75 30.08 -2.21
C SER A 407 -13.32 28.63 -2.55
N LEU A 408 -14.21 27.65 -2.39
CA LEU A 408 -14.05 26.31 -2.95
C LEU A 408 -14.53 26.27 -4.41
N GLY A 409 -13.69 26.76 -5.31
CA GLY A 409 -13.85 26.66 -6.76
C GLY A 409 -13.08 25.47 -7.34
N LEU A 410 -13.82 24.57 -7.99
CA LEU A 410 -13.31 23.52 -8.88
C LEU A 410 -12.64 24.10 -10.15
N GLN A 411 -11.66 23.34 -10.68
CA GLN A 411 -10.95 23.44 -11.99
C GLN A 411 -9.72 24.38 -12.00
N ASP A 412 -8.51 23.90 -12.35
CA ASP A 412 -8.15 23.40 -13.68
C ASP A 412 -7.14 22.22 -13.71
N PRO A 413 -7.03 21.50 -14.85
CA PRO A 413 -6.36 20.19 -14.95
C PRO A 413 -4.84 20.30 -14.95
N ALA A 414 -4.18 19.35 -14.29
CA ALA A 414 -2.73 19.20 -14.39
C ALA A 414 -2.31 18.95 -15.86
N PRO A 415 -1.20 19.54 -16.33
CA PRO A 415 -0.76 19.36 -17.71
C PRO A 415 -0.36 17.90 -17.99
N PRO A 416 -0.43 17.44 -19.25
CA PRO A 416 -0.11 16.06 -19.60
C PRO A 416 1.34 15.71 -19.25
N LEU A 417 1.51 14.57 -18.60
CA LEU A 417 2.77 14.08 -18.07
C LEU A 417 3.61 13.46 -19.19
N THR A 418 4.74 14.10 -19.52
CA THR A 418 5.76 13.56 -20.44
C THR A 418 7.02 13.19 -19.64
N ALA A 419 7.82 12.23 -20.10
CA ALA A 419 9.07 11.79 -19.46
C ALA A 419 10.03 12.94 -19.09
N GLN A 420 9.94 14.08 -19.79
CA GLN A 420 10.73 15.29 -19.53
C GLN A 420 10.32 16.05 -18.26
N ASN A 421 9.06 15.96 -17.82
CA ASN A 421 8.55 16.69 -16.65
C ASN A 421 8.90 16.00 -15.31
N LEU A 422 9.22 14.71 -15.32
CA LEU A 422 9.55 13.91 -14.13
C LEU A 422 11.01 14.05 -13.66
N ALA A 423 11.92 14.51 -14.53
CA ALA A 423 13.34 14.62 -14.22
C ALA A 423 13.68 15.66 -13.12
N LYS A 424 12.76 16.59 -12.81
CA LYS A 424 13.00 17.70 -11.87
C LYS A 424 12.70 17.36 -10.40
N HIS A 425 12.14 16.19 -10.09
CA HIS A 425 11.66 15.85 -8.73
C HIS A 425 12.27 14.57 -8.14
N LEU A 426 13.46 14.15 -8.60
CA LEU A 426 14.14 12.98 -8.07
C LEU A 426 15.09 13.39 -6.93
N GLU A 427 14.81 12.95 -5.69
CA GLU A 427 15.76 13.10 -4.58
C GLU A 427 16.82 11.98 -4.63
N PRO A 428 18.12 12.30 -4.74
CA PRO A 428 19.17 11.28 -4.70
C PRO A 428 19.30 10.65 -3.31
N LEU A 429 19.49 9.33 -3.24
CA LEU A 429 19.81 8.59 -2.01
C LEU A 429 21.33 8.55 -1.73
N ASN A 430 22.10 9.47 -2.31
CA ASN A 430 23.56 9.43 -2.26
C ASN A 430 24.11 9.98 -0.92
N LEU A 431 24.91 9.17 -0.24
CA LEU A 431 25.57 9.50 1.05
C LEU A 431 26.96 10.12 0.87
N GLN A 432 27.51 10.11 -0.36
CA GLN A 432 28.91 10.49 -0.59
C GLN A 432 29.15 11.99 -0.46
N ASP A 433 28.24 12.83 -0.96
CA ASP A 433 28.37 14.30 -0.88
C ASP A 433 28.33 14.79 0.58
N GLN A 434 27.69 14.03 1.47
CA GLN A 434 27.61 14.35 2.90
C GLN A 434 28.76 13.80 3.73
N GLN A 435 29.51 12.82 3.24
CA GLN A 435 30.76 12.42 3.90
C GLN A 435 31.75 13.59 3.83
N GLU A 436 31.78 14.32 2.72
CA GLU A 436 32.61 15.51 2.55
C GLU A 436 32.10 16.69 3.38
N GLU A 437 30.78 16.93 3.44
CA GLU A 437 30.18 17.99 4.26
C GLU A 437 30.29 17.72 5.78
N TYR A 438 30.16 16.46 6.19
CA TYR A 438 30.40 16.00 7.57
C TYR A 438 31.89 16.09 7.93
N ASN A 439 32.79 15.69 7.03
CA ASN A 439 34.23 15.84 7.25
C ASN A 439 34.63 17.31 7.31
N ALA A 440 34.01 18.19 6.51
CA ALA A 440 34.23 19.63 6.52
C ALA A 440 33.72 20.30 7.81
N THR A 441 32.56 19.89 8.32
CA THR A 441 32.02 20.37 9.61
C THR A 441 32.83 19.85 10.79
N VAL A 442 33.33 18.61 10.75
CA VAL A 442 34.25 18.05 11.76
C VAL A 442 35.61 18.76 11.72
N GLU A 443 36.13 19.13 10.55
CA GLU A 443 37.34 19.96 10.44
C GLU A 443 37.14 21.38 10.97
N GLN A 444 36.00 22.01 10.68
CA GLN A 444 35.67 23.33 11.24
C GLN A 444 35.53 23.30 12.76
N GLN A 445 34.98 22.23 13.33
CA GLN A 445 34.92 22.05 14.79
C GLN A 445 36.29 21.77 15.40
N LYS A 446 37.18 21.03 14.72
CA LYS A 446 38.58 20.85 15.13
C LYS A 446 39.38 22.16 15.06
N LYS A 447 39.14 23.01 14.05
CA LYS A 447 39.74 24.36 13.95
C LYS A 447 39.22 25.30 15.04
N LYS A 448 37.92 25.28 15.36
CA LYS A 448 37.34 26.03 16.50
C LYS A 448 37.89 25.55 17.85
N LYS A 449 38.10 24.25 18.05
CA LYS A 449 38.74 23.71 19.27
C LYS A 449 40.23 24.03 19.38
N LYS A 450 40.95 24.17 18.25
CA LYS A 450 42.34 24.65 18.24
C LYS A 450 42.46 26.16 18.51
N ALA A 451 41.44 26.96 18.20
CA ALA A 451 41.41 28.40 18.46
C ALA A 451 41.03 28.77 19.90
N ALA A 452 40.50 27.83 20.69
CA ALA A 452 40.04 28.05 22.06
C ALA A 452 40.91 27.32 23.12
N GLY A 453 42.21 27.16 22.86
CA GLY A 453 43.15 26.48 23.75
C GLY A 453 44.39 27.31 24.06
N TRP A 454 44.39 27.86 25.29
CA TRP A 454 45.50 28.45 26.06
C TRP A 454 45.89 29.91 25.81
N SER A 455 45.48 30.77 26.76
CA SER A 455 46.40 31.60 27.51
C SER A 455 45.93 31.68 28.97
N ILE A 456 46.91 31.69 29.88
CA ILE A 456 46.89 31.48 31.34
C ILE A 456 45.73 32.13 32.09
#